data_AF-A0A6V7PXK6-F1
#
_entry.id   AF-A0A6V7PXK6-F1
#
_cell.length_a   1.000
_cell.length_b   1.000
_cell.length_c   1.000
_cell.angle_alpha   90.00
_cell.angle_beta   90.00
_cell.angle_gamma   90.00
#
_symmetry.space_group_name_H-M   'P 1'
#
loop_
_entity.id
_entity.type
_entity.pdbx_description
1 polymer ?
#
loop_
_entity_poly.entity_id
_entity_poly.type
_entity_poly.pdbx_seq_one_letter_code
_entity_poly.pdbx_strand_id
1 'polypeptide(L)'
;MHRPIFRRGLRAKYTAATRPAFTDSSPALTNLELAINIIERLADEWDWPPSAAAVVASGDAKIRSLRNSVHLLNVVALLAAVLGACAVLTCSVPNAHLVACAHLYLSIIYKIERNNGVSARHLLKVFVEAPYIARKSMLRDLWDHFFLPNLLHLKIWYTKEVEIIRGWGLEDGNQSIKGLRSGYNDPMNRCENLSVRFVLQGMA
;
A
#
# COMPACT_ATOMS: atom_id res chain seq x y z
N MET A 1 5.40 -5.55 11.49
CA MET A 1 5.00 -6.32 10.30
C MET A 1 4.85 -7.81 10.54
N HIS A 2 5.71 -8.48 11.33
CA HIS A 2 5.60 -9.93 11.57
C HIS A 2 4.53 -10.35 12.59
N ARG A 3 4.05 -9.43 13.44
CA ARG A 3 3.09 -9.77 14.50
C ARG A 3 1.74 -10.19 13.90
N PRO A 4 1.14 -11.32 14.32
CA PRO A 4 -0.12 -11.82 13.77
C PRO A 4 -1.28 -10.81 13.82
N ILE A 5 -1.38 -10.03 14.90
CA ILE A 5 -2.42 -8.99 15.06
C ILE A 5 -2.33 -7.94 13.95
N PHE A 6 -1.11 -7.52 13.61
CA PHE A 6 -0.89 -6.53 12.56
C PHE A 6 -1.31 -7.08 11.18
N ARG A 7 -0.90 -8.31 10.84
CA ARG A 7 -1.22 -8.91 9.53
C ARG A 7 -2.72 -9.19 9.37
N ARG A 8 -3.39 -9.69 10.40
CA ARG A 8 -4.85 -9.88 10.39
C ARG A 8 -5.61 -8.57 10.23
N GLY A 9 -5.18 -7.51 10.93
CA GLY A 9 -5.73 -6.16 10.76
C GLY A 9 -5.50 -5.63 9.34
N LEU A 10 -4.35 -5.92 8.74
CA LEU A 10 -4.02 -5.56 7.36
C LEU A 10 -4.92 -6.28 6.35
N ARG A 11 -5.15 -7.59 6.53
CA ARG A 11 -6.05 -8.39 5.70
C ARG A 11 -7.48 -7.89 5.76
N ALA A 12 -7.96 -7.49 6.95
CA ALA A 12 -9.29 -6.91 7.10
C ALA A 12 -9.41 -5.57 6.35
N LYS A 13 -8.43 -4.68 6.51
CA LYS A 13 -8.37 -3.39 5.79
C LYS A 13 -8.30 -3.58 4.27
N TYR A 14 -7.54 -4.57 3.81
CA TYR A 14 -7.47 -4.96 2.40
C TYR A 14 -8.83 -5.42 1.89
N THR A 15 -9.43 -6.41 2.53
CA THR A 15 -10.72 -6.98 2.11
C THR A 15 -11.81 -5.90 2.04
N ALA A 16 -11.77 -4.92 2.94
CA ALA A 16 -12.67 -3.77 2.90
C ALA A 16 -12.38 -2.82 1.71
N ALA A 17 -11.12 -2.67 1.31
CA ALA A 17 -10.68 -1.77 0.24
C ALA A 17 -10.76 -2.37 -1.17
N THR A 18 -10.80 -3.70 -1.29
CA THR A 18 -10.79 -4.43 -2.57
C THR A 18 -11.99 -5.35 -2.77
N ARG A 19 -13.06 -5.19 -1.99
CA ARG A 19 -14.30 -5.95 -2.18
C ARG A 19 -14.84 -5.69 -3.61
N PRO A 20 -14.87 -6.70 -4.49
CA PRO A 20 -15.42 -6.51 -5.82
C PRO A 20 -16.95 -6.33 -5.73
N ALA A 21 -17.49 -5.48 -6.61
CA ALA A 21 -18.94 -5.23 -6.68
C ALA A 21 -19.71 -6.39 -7.36
N PHE A 22 -18.99 -7.25 -8.10
CA PHE A 22 -19.53 -8.38 -8.84
C PHE A 22 -18.71 -9.66 -8.56
N THR A 23 -19.33 -10.82 -8.78
CA THR A 23 -18.83 -12.15 -8.42
C THR A 23 -17.75 -12.71 -9.36
N ASP A 24 -17.44 -12.02 -10.47
CA ASP A 24 -16.45 -12.50 -11.43
C ASP A 24 -15.04 -12.19 -10.92
N SER A 25 -14.29 -13.23 -10.56
CA SER A 25 -12.91 -13.10 -10.08
C SER A 25 -11.94 -13.04 -11.26
N SER A 26 -11.16 -11.96 -11.38
CA SER A 26 -10.08 -11.90 -12.37
C SER A 26 -8.93 -12.83 -11.97
N PRO A 27 -8.12 -13.31 -12.94
CA PRO A 27 -6.90 -14.06 -12.64
C PRO A 27 -5.94 -13.29 -11.71
N ALA A 28 -5.88 -11.96 -11.85
CA ALA A 28 -5.06 -11.12 -11.00
C ALA A 28 -5.56 -11.07 -9.54
N LEU A 29 -6.88 -10.95 -9.34
CA LEU A 29 -7.49 -10.99 -8.01
C LEU A 29 -7.25 -12.36 -7.37
N THR A 30 -7.48 -13.44 -8.13
CA THR A 30 -7.26 -14.82 -7.68
C THR A 30 -5.79 -15.06 -7.29
N ASN A 31 -4.84 -14.62 -8.12
CA ASN A 31 -3.41 -14.76 -7.83
C ASN A 31 -3.00 -14.00 -6.56
N LEU A 32 -3.54 -12.78 -6.38
CA LEU A 32 -3.32 -11.98 -5.18
C LEU A 32 -3.87 -12.68 -3.93
N GLU A 33 -5.12 -13.16 -3.98
CA GLU A 33 -5.75 -13.88 -2.87
C GLU A 33 -5.00 -15.16 -2.49
N LEU A 34 -4.60 -15.97 -3.48
CA LEU A 34 -3.81 -17.17 -3.27
C LEU A 34 -2.47 -16.84 -2.62
N ALA A 35 -1.74 -15.84 -3.13
CA ALA A 35 -0.48 -15.42 -2.55
C ALA A 35 -0.64 -14.95 -1.09
N ILE A 36 -1.67 -14.14 -0.81
CA ILE A 36 -1.97 -13.66 0.54
C ILE A 36 -2.21 -14.83 1.50
N ASN A 37 -3.05 -15.79 1.11
CA ASN A 37 -3.36 -16.94 1.95
C ASN A 37 -2.12 -17.81 2.23
N ILE A 38 -1.26 -18.00 1.23
CA ILE A 38 0.02 -18.70 1.41
C ILE A 38 0.91 -17.95 2.40
N ILE A 39 1.08 -16.63 2.23
CA ILE A 39 1.95 -15.82 3.08
C ILE A 39 1.46 -15.79 4.53
N GLU A 40 0.16 -15.57 4.76
CA GLU A 40 -0.41 -15.56 6.12
C GLU A 40 -0.17 -16.90 6.83
N ARG A 41 -0.40 -18.02 6.14
CA ARG A 41 -0.12 -19.36 6.67
C ARG A 41 1.35 -19.54 7.01
N LEU A 42 2.24 -19.21 6.07
CA LEU A 42 3.69 -19.37 6.27
C LEU A 42 4.25 -18.48 7.38
N ALA A 43 3.64 -17.32 7.58
CA ALA A 43 4.10 -16.32 8.50
C ALA A 43 3.52 -16.52 9.93
N ASP A 44 2.43 -17.29 10.09
CA ASP A 44 2.03 -17.86 11.39
C ASP A 44 3.00 -18.98 11.81
N GLU A 45 3.58 -19.69 10.83
CA GLU A 45 4.55 -20.77 11.04
C GLU A 45 6.02 -20.28 11.05
N TRP A 46 6.28 -18.96 11.07
CA TRP A 46 7.62 -18.38 10.95
C TRP A 46 8.33 -18.14 12.29
N ASP A 47 8.03 -18.93 13.32
CA ASP A 47 8.87 -18.95 14.53
C ASP A 47 10.18 -19.71 14.24
N TRP A 48 11.24 -18.95 14.01
CA TRP A 48 12.61 -19.43 13.88
C TRP A 48 13.30 -19.34 15.27
N PRO A 49 14.00 -20.40 15.76
CA PRO A 49 14.62 -21.49 15.01
C PRO A 49 13.94 -22.87 15.17
N PRO A 50 13.74 -23.65 14.09
CA PRO A 50 13.31 -25.04 14.17
C PRO A 50 14.47 -26.03 14.35
N SER A 51 14.15 -27.25 14.83
CA SER A 51 15.08 -28.38 15.01
C SER A 51 15.71 -28.86 13.70
N ALA A 52 17.02 -29.16 13.73
CA ALA A 52 17.91 -29.39 12.58
C ALA A 52 17.43 -30.39 11.51
N ALA A 53 16.66 -31.42 11.89
CA ALA A 53 16.16 -32.44 10.93
C ALA A 53 14.88 -32.00 10.18
N ALA A 54 14.04 -31.17 10.81
CA ALA A 54 12.87 -30.58 10.15
C ALA A 54 13.26 -29.39 9.26
N VAL A 55 14.39 -28.74 9.54
CA VAL A 55 14.89 -27.53 8.87
C VAL A 55 15.15 -27.72 7.38
N VAL A 56 15.66 -28.88 6.94
CA VAL A 56 16.08 -29.05 5.54
C VAL A 56 14.89 -29.28 4.60
N ALA A 57 14.04 -30.26 4.90
CA ALA A 57 12.87 -30.57 4.07
C ALA A 57 11.73 -29.54 4.19
N SER A 58 11.46 -29.03 5.40
CA SER A 58 10.45 -27.98 5.63
C SER A 58 10.95 -26.62 5.11
N GLY A 59 12.23 -26.32 5.29
CA GLY A 59 12.85 -25.10 4.78
C GLY A 59 12.75 -24.98 3.27
N ASP A 60 13.08 -26.05 2.53
CA ASP A 60 13.02 -26.03 1.07
C ASP A 60 11.60 -25.90 0.52
N ALA A 61 10.62 -26.54 1.16
CA ALA A 61 9.21 -26.38 0.81
C ALA A 61 8.72 -24.95 1.07
N LYS A 62 9.12 -24.37 2.20
CA LYS A 62 8.79 -23.00 2.60
C LYS A 62 9.41 -21.97 1.66
N ILE A 63 10.68 -22.14 1.29
CA ILE A 63 11.38 -21.29 0.32
C ILE A 63 10.71 -21.37 -1.05
N ARG A 64 10.36 -22.57 -1.53
CA ARG A 64 9.61 -22.73 -2.80
C ARG A 64 8.24 -22.05 -2.75
N SER A 65 7.52 -22.17 -1.64
CA SER A 65 6.22 -21.54 -1.46
C SER A 65 6.31 -20.01 -1.40
N LEU A 66 7.35 -19.45 -0.78
CA LEU A 66 7.63 -18.01 -0.80
C LEU A 66 7.95 -17.53 -2.22
N ARG A 67 8.83 -18.22 -2.95
CA ARG A 67 9.17 -17.88 -4.35
C ARG A 67 7.95 -17.92 -5.26
N ASN A 68 7.07 -18.91 -5.10
CA ASN A 68 5.79 -18.96 -5.83
C ASN A 68 4.92 -17.73 -5.52
N SER A 69 4.82 -17.36 -4.23
CA SER A 69 4.05 -16.18 -3.81
C SER A 69 4.64 -14.89 -4.38
N VAL A 70 5.97 -14.73 -4.37
CA VAL A 70 6.66 -13.59 -5.01
C VAL A 70 6.32 -13.52 -6.50
N HIS A 71 6.32 -14.65 -7.20
CA HIS A 71 5.98 -14.70 -8.62
C HIS A 71 4.53 -14.23 -8.86
N LEU A 72 3.55 -14.77 -8.12
CA LEU A 72 2.14 -14.37 -8.23
C LEU A 72 1.95 -12.87 -7.95
N LEU A 73 2.60 -12.34 -6.90
CA LEU A 73 2.51 -10.91 -6.57
C LEU A 73 3.20 -10.02 -7.60
N ASN A 74 4.29 -10.47 -8.22
CA ASN A 74 4.95 -9.72 -9.28
C ASN A 74 4.08 -9.61 -10.53
N VAL A 75 3.35 -10.68 -10.89
CA VAL A 75 2.36 -10.62 -12.00
C VAL A 75 1.31 -9.55 -11.73
N VAL A 76 0.81 -9.46 -10.49
CA VAL A 76 -0.15 -8.42 -10.10
C VAL A 76 0.48 -7.02 -10.08
N ALA A 77 1.72 -6.89 -9.59
CA ALA A 77 2.43 -5.61 -9.59
C ALA A 77 2.71 -5.08 -11.00
N LEU A 78 2.93 -5.97 -11.98
CA LEU A 78 3.14 -5.60 -13.39
C LEU A 78 1.89 -5.02 -14.06
N LEU A 79 0.69 -5.20 -13.51
CA LEU A 79 -0.53 -4.53 -14.00
C LEU A 79 -0.37 -3.01 -14.04
N ALA A 80 0.41 -2.44 -13.10
CA ALA A 80 0.71 -1.01 -13.10
C ALA A 80 1.48 -0.56 -14.35
N ALA A 81 2.41 -1.40 -14.84
CA ALA A 81 3.24 -1.11 -15.99
C ALA A 81 2.50 -1.29 -17.33
N VAL A 82 1.57 -2.25 -17.40
CA VAL A 82 0.86 -2.60 -18.64
C VAL A 82 -0.37 -1.75 -18.88
N LEU A 83 -1.11 -1.39 -17.83
CA LEU A 83 -2.45 -0.79 -17.96
C LEU A 83 -2.56 0.65 -17.46
N GLY A 84 -1.52 1.19 -16.83
CA GLY A 84 -1.59 2.46 -16.11
C GLY A 84 -2.48 2.32 -14.87
N ALA A 85 -1.86 2.11 -13.70
CA ALA A 85 -2.53 1.73 -12.45
C ALA A 85 -3.72 2.62 -12.04
N CYS A 86 -3.76 3.88 -12.47
CA CYS A 86 -4.74 4.89 -12.04
C CYS A 86 -6.10 4.82 -12.73
N ALA A 87 -6.20 4.36 -13.98
CA ALA A 87 -7.41 4.57 -14.79
C ALA A 87 -8.22 3.29 -15.06
N VAL A 88 -7.62 2.11 -14.91
CA VAL A 88 -8.25 0.84 -15.28
C VAL A 88 -8.77 0.11 -14.04
N LEU A 89 -10.06 -0.28 -14.10
CA LEU A 89 -10.70 -1.13 -13.12
C LEU A 89 -10.59 -2.60 -13.56
N THR A 90 -10.23 -3.49 -12.64
CA THR A 90 -10.38 -4.94 -12.82
C THR A 90 -11.45 -5.44 -11.86
N CYS A 91 -12.53 -6.02 -12.37
CA CYS A 91 -13.66 -6.50 -11.56
C CYS A 91 -14.20 -5.42 -10.59
N SER A 92 -14.33 -4.19 -11.12
CA SER A 92 -14.74 -2.98 -10.37
C SER A 92 -13.77 -2.51 -9.28
N VAL A 93 -12.60 -3.15 -9.12
CA VAL A 93 -11.55 -2.73 -8.20
C VAL A 93 -10.50 -1.92 -8.99
N PRO A 94 -10.09 -0.73 -8.52
CA PRO A 94 -9.00 -0.01 -9.15
C PRO A 94 -7.70 -0.82 -9.13
N ASN A 95 -7.03 -0.93 -10.29
CA ASN A 95 -5.78 -1.68 -10.41
C ASN A 95 -4.71 -1.14 -9.44
N ALA A 96 -4.68 0.17 -9.20
CA ALA A 96 -3.89 0.82 -8.15
C ALA A 96 -4.01 0.12 -6.79
N HIS A 97 -5.21 -0.31 -6.40
CA HIS A 97 -5.42 -0.98 -5.12
C HIS A 97 -4.78 -2.37 -5.15
N LEU A 98 -5.01 -3.15 -6.21
CA LEU A 98 -4.44 -4.50 -6.35
C LEU A 98 -2.91 -4.45 -6.34
N VAL A 99 -2.31 -3.52 -7.09
CA VAL A 99 -0.86 -3.30 -7.16
C VAL A 99 -0.30 -2.86 -5.81
N ALA A 100 -0.95 -1.89 -5.14
CA ALA A 100 -0.53 -1.43 -3.82
C ALA A 100 -0.55 -2.58 -2.80
N CYS A 101 -1.54 -3.47 -2.89
CA CYS A 101 -1.64 -4.65 -2.04
C CYS A 101 -0.55 -5.67 -2.36
N ALA A 102 -0.24 -5.88 -3.63
CA ALA A 102 0.87 -6.75 -4.02
C ALA A 102 2.21 -6.26 -3.46
N HIS A 103 2.49 -4.95 -3.59
CA HIS A 103 3.69 -4.35 -2.99
C HIS A 103 3.73 -4.44 -1.47
N LEU A 104 2.59 -4.29 -0.81
CA LEU A 104 2.50 -4.46 0.64
C LEU A 104 2.85 -5.90 1.07
N TYR A 105 2.34 -6.92 0.39
CA TYR A 105 2.68 -8.32 0.70
C TYR A 105 4.11 -8.70 0.29
N LEU A 106 4.64 -8.14 -0.80
CA LEU A 106 6.07 -8.23 -1.13
C LEU A 106 6.94 -7.64 -0.01
N SER A 107 6.54 -6.50 0.56
CA SER A 107 7.26 -5.91 1.70
C SER A 107 7.32 -6.87 2.90
N ILE A 108 6.23 -7.63 3.16
CA ILE A 108 6.18 -8.61 4.24
C ILE A 108 7.11 -9.79 3.95
N ILE A 109 7.07 -10.34 2.73
CA ILE A 109 7.97 -11.43 2.32
C ILE A 109 9.44 -11.02 2.47
N TYR A 110 9.83 -9.86 1.93
CA TYR A 110 11.22 -9.42 2.05
C TYR A 110 11.61 -9.07 3.48
N LYS A 111 10.66 -8.70 4.35
CA LYS A 111 10.92 -8.52 5.78
C LYS A 111 11.18 -9.85 6.47
N ILE A 112 10.43 -10.89 6.09
CA ILE A 112 10.60 -12.28 6.54
C ILE A 112 11.97 -12.82 6.12
N GLU A 113 12.38 -12.55 4.87
CA GLU A 113 13.70 -12.91 4.31
C GLU A 113 14.85 -12.02 4.83
N ARG A 114 14.60 -11.14 5.80
CA ARG A 114 15.58 -10.19 6.39
C ARG A 114 16.19 -9.20 5.39
N ASN A 115 15.59 -9.04 4.21
CA ASN A 115 15.97 -8.03 3.22
C ASN A 115 15.22 -6.71 3.47
N ASN A 116 15.69 -5.96 4.46
CA ASN A 116 15.02 -4.72 4.89
C ASN A 116 15.01 -3.63 3.80
N GLY A 117 16.03 -3.55 2.95
CA GLY A 117 16.12 -2.55 1.89
C GLY A 117 15.04 -2.74 0.82
N VAL A 118 14.90 -3.98 0.33
CA VAL A 118 13.87 -4.31 -0.68
C VAL A 118 12.47 -4.25 -0.06
N SER A 119 12.33 -4.69 1.19
CA SER A 119 11.08 -4.56 1.96
C SER A 119 10.62 -3.10 2.07
N ALA A 120 11.52 -2.19 2.45
CA ALA A 120 11.22 -0.76 2.53
C ALA A 120 10.83 -0.18 1.17
N ARG A 121 11.54 -0.52 0.09
CA ARG A 121 11.21 -0.05 -1.27
C ARG A 121 9.80 -0.45 -1.68
N HIS A 122 9.41 -1.70 -1.45
CA HIS A 122 8.05 -2.17 -1.73
C HIS A 122 7.00 -1.48 -0.84
N LEU A 123 7.30 -1.27 0.44
CA LEU A 123 6.41 -0.55 1.34
C LEU A 123 6.17 0.90 0.88
N LEU A 124 7.22 1.59 0.45
CA LEU A 124 7.13 2.96 -0.07
C LEU A 124 6.33 3.02 -1.38
N LYS A 125 6.45 1.98 -2.21
CA LYS A 125 5.71 1.86 -3.47
C LYS A 125 4.19 1.85 -3.26
N VAL A 126 3.69 1.34 -2.13
CA VAL A 126 2.26 1.40 -1.76
C VAL A 126 1.72 2.84 -1.75
N PHE A 127 2.52 3.79 -1.26
CA PHE A 127 2.14 5.21 -1.23
C PHE A 127 2.21 5.89 -2.59
N VAL A 128 2.96 5.34 -3.55
CA VAL A 128 2.99 5.82 -4.93
C VAL A 128 1.77 5.29 -5.68
N GLU A 129 1.47 4.00 -5.54
CA GLU A 129 0.43 3.34 -6.34
C GLU A 129 -0.98 3.65 -5.84
N ALA A 130 -1.20 3.74 -4.52
CA ALA A 130 -2.50 4.07 -3.96
C ALA A 130 -2.38 5.04 -2.77
N PRO A 131 -1.91 6.29 -2.98
CA PRO A 131 -1.65 7.26 -1.91
C PRO A 131 -2.87 7.51 -1.03
N TYR A 132 -4.07 7.64 -1.61
CA TYR A 132 -5.29 7.88 -0.83
C TYR A 132 -5.54 6.76 0.19
N ILE A 133 -5.54 5.51 -0.25
CA ILE A 133 -5.82 4.35 0.61
C ILE A 133 -4.66 4.08 1.57
N ALA A 134 -3.42 4.21 1.11
CA ALA A 134 -2.24 4.04 1.95
C ALA A 134 -2.32 4.97 3.16
N ARG A 135 -2.62 6.25 2.95
CA ARG A 135 -2.72 7.27 4.02
C ARG A 135 -3.96 7.10 4.90
N LYS A 136 -5.11 6.79 4.30
CA LYS A 136 -6.39 6.80 5.03
C LYS A 136 -6.73 5.50 5.72
N SER A 137 -6.28 4.35 5.21
CA SER A 137 -6.72 3.04 5.68
C SER A 137 -5.57 2.08 5.95
N MET A 138 -4.83 1.68 4.91
CA MET A 138 -3.91 0.54 4.98
C MET A 138 -2.69 0.82 5.86
N LEU A 139 -2.07 2.00 5.70
CA LEU A 139 -0.80 2.37 6.33
C LEU A 139 -0.91 3.71 7.06
N ARG A 140 -2.08 3.99 7.66
CA ARG A 140 -2.33 5.23 8.41
C ARG A 140 -1.29 5.48 9.50
N ASP A 141 -0.97 4.46 10.29
CA ASP A 141 0.00 4.61 11.39
C ASP A 141 1.39 5.00 10.85
N LEU A 142 1.81 4.40 9.74
CA LEU A 142 3.08 4.73 9.10
C LEU A 142 3.05 6.16 8.53
N TRP A 143 1.94 6.56 7.93
CA TRP A 143 1.73 7.93 7.48
C TRP A 143 1.85 8.93 8.62
N ASP A 144 1.11 8.70 9.72
CA ASP A 144 1.02 9.64 10.84
C ASP A 144 2.35 9.78 11.61
N HIS A 145 3.15 8.72 11.71
CA HIS A 145 4.38 8.74 12.49
C HIS A 145 5.64 9.07 11.66
N PHE A 146 5.64 8.79 10.35
CA PHE A 146 6.85 8.96 9.52
C PHE A 146 6.73 10.09 8.51
N PHE A 147 5.63 10.13 7.75
CA PHE A 147 5.48 11.10 6.65
C PHE A 147 4.88 12.42 7.13
N LEU A 148 3.83 12.34 7.96
CA LEU A 148 3.10 13.51 8.43
C LEU A 148 3.98 14.52 9.19
N PRO A 149 4.92 14.13 10.08
CA PRO A 149 5.80 15.09 10.75
C PRO A 149 6.61 15.93 9.75
N ASN A 150 7.09 15.30 8.67
CA ASN A 150 7.86 15.96 7.63
C ASN A 150 7.00 16.84 6.71
N LEU A 151 5.70 16.56 6.62
CA LEU A 151 4.73 17.31 5.82
C LEU A 151 3.83 18.23 6.66
N LEU A 152 4.13 18.38 7.95
CA LEU A 152 3.27 19.09 8.90
C LEU A 152 3.11 20.56 8.53
N HIS A 153 4.17 21.18 8.00
CA HIS A 153 4.15 22.56 7.53
C HIS A 153 3.08 22.80 6.46
N LEU A 154 2.83 21.84 5.54
CA LEU A 154 1.75 21.95 4.55
C LEU A 154 0.37 21.89 5.19
N LYS A 155 0.21 21.05 6.23
CA LYS A 155 -1.05 20.97 6.98
C LYS A 155 -1.31 22.25 7.77
N ILE A 156 -0.28 22.82 8.39
CA ILE A 156 -0.37 24.10 9.13
C ILE A 156 -0.73 25.23 8.16
N TRP A 157 -0.02 25.32 7.03
CA TRP A 157 -0.31 26.31 5.99
C TRP A 157 -1.75 26.21 5.49
N TYR A 158 -2.21 25.00 5.13
CA TYR A 158 -3.59 24.77 4.71
C TYR A 158 -4.61 25.22 5.77
N THR A 159 -4.36 24.90 7.04
CA THR A 159 -5.27 25.25 8.14
C THR A 159 -5.34 26.77 8.32
N LYS A 160 -4.19 27.46 8.28
CA LYS A 160 -4.12 28.92 8.36
C LYS A 160 -4.85 29.59 7.20
N GLU A 161 -4.67 29.09 5.99
CA GLU A 161 -5.32 29.64 4.80
C GLU A 161 -6.85 29.47 4.87
N VAL A 162 -7.34 28.35 5.40
CA VAL A 162 -8.79 28.15 5.66
C VAL A 162 -9.31 29.17 6.68
N GLU A 163 -8.56 29.46 7.75
CA GLU A 163 -8.94 30.45 8.75
C GLU A 163 -8.99 31.87 8.17
N ILE A 164 -8.03 32.24 7.33
CA ILE A 164 -7.98 33.54 6.64
C ILE A 164 -9.24 33.71 5.77
N ILE A 165 -9.56 32.71 4.93
CA ILE A 165 -10.73 32.77 4.05
C ILE A 165 -12.04 32.89 4.85
N ARG A 166 -12.14 32.20 5.99
CA ARG A 166 -13.29 32.31 6.90
C ARG A 166 -13.39 33.70 7.54
N GLY A 167 -12.25 34.32 7.87
CA GLY A 167 -12.19 35.65 8.47
C GLY A 167 -12.58 36.78 7.53
N TRP A 168 -12.50 36.58 6.21
CA TRP A 168 -12.82 37.61 5.20
C TRP A 168 -14.32 37.79 4.96
N GLY A 169 -15.19 36.92 5.48
CA GLY A 169 -16.65 37.07 5.34
C GLY A 169 -17.15 37.09 3.88
N LEU A 170 -16.35 36.59 2.93
CA LEU A 170 -16.69 36.58 1.50
C LEU A 170 -17.93 35.70 1.27
N GLU A 171 -18.88 36.18 0.47
CA GLU A 171 -20.03 35.36 0.00
C GLU A 171 -19.57 34.08 -0.71
N ASP A 172 -18.37 34.12 -1.33
CA ASP A 172 -17.73 32.99 -2.02
C ASP A 172 -16.66 32.22 -1.18
N GLY A 173 -16.57 32.49 0.12
CA GLY A 173 -15.58 31.84 1.00
C GLY A 173 -15.66 30.31 0.98
N ASN A 174 -16.85 29.76 0.77
CA ASN A 174 -17.06 28.32 0.65
C ASN A 174 -16.48 27.71 -0.64
N GLN A 175 -16.60 28.36 -1.81
CA GLN A 175 -15.96 27.85 -3.03
C GLN A 175 -14.44 27.99 -2.95
N SER A 176 -13.95 29.09 -2.37
CA SER A 176 -12.52 29.30 -2.13
C SER A 176 -11.93 28.20 -1.21
N ILE A 177 -12.60 27.87 -0.10
CA ILE A 177 -12.20 26.76 0.79
C ILE A 177 -12.26 25.41 0.06
N LYS A 178 -13.26 25.21 -0.82
CA LYS A 178 -13.37 23.99 -1.63
C LYS A 178 -12.21 23.88 -2.63
N GLY A 179 -11.87 24.97 -3.32
CA GLY A 179 -10.73 25.06 -4.23
C GLY A 179 -9.41 24.78 -3.51
N LEU A 180 -9.19 25.41 -2.36
CA LEU A 180 -8.02 25.18 -1.50
C LEU A 180 -7.95 23.72 -1.02
N ARG A 181 -9.07 23.14 -0.61
CA ARG A 181 -9.16 21.72 -0.22
C ARG A 181 -8.79 20.81 -1.39
N SER A 182 -9.24 21.13 -2.59
CA SER A 182 -8.85 20.39 -3.82
C SER A 182 -7.36 20.54 -4.06
N GLY A 183 -6.83 21.78 -4.07
CA GLY A 183 -5.41 22.07 -4.28
C GLY A 183 -4.47 21.40 -3.27
N TYR A 184 -4.91 21.20 -2.03
CA TYR A 184 -4.16 20.45 -1.02
C TYR A 184 -4.29 18.93 -1.18
N ASN A 185 -5.51 18.42 -1.39
CA ASN A 185 -5.75 16.98 -1.40
C ASN A 185 -5.40 16.31 -2.72
N ASP A 186 -5.60 16.97 -3.85
CA ASP A 186 -5.41 16.37 -5.16
C ASP A 186 -3.94 15.98 -5.40
N PRO A 187 -2.94 16.84 -5.11
CA PRO A 187 -1.54 16.42 -5.16
C PRO A 187 -1.27 15.24 -4.22
N MET A 188 -1.84 15.28 -3.01
CA MET A 188 -1.60 14.24 -1.99
C MET A 188 -2.28 12.90 -2.30
N ASN A 189 -3.25 12.87 -3.23
CA ASN A 189 -4.03 11.68 -3.58
C ASN A 189 -3.80 11.18 -5.01
N ARG A 190 -3.08 11.94 -5.86
CA ARG A 190 -2.71 11.51 -7.21
C ARG A 190 -1.59 10.48 -7.16
N CYS A 191 -1.80 9.31 -7.77
CA CYS A 191 -0.77 8.28 -7.95
C CYS A 191 0.24 8.63 -9.07
N GLU A 192 -0.08 9.60 -9.93
CA GLU A 192 0.84 10.15 -10.95
C GLU A 192 1.88 11.13 -10.38
N ASN A 193 1.87 11.41 -9.08
CA ASN A 193 2.63 12.54 -8.56
C ASN A 193 4.14 12.25 -8.57
N LEU A 194 4.82 12.87 -9.55
CA LEU A 194 6.27 12.86 -9.74
C LEU A 194 7.03 13.20 -8.45
N SER A 195 6.47 14.04 -7.57
CA SER A 195 7.12 14.45 -6.32
C SER A 195 7.42 13.27 -5.36
N VAL A 196 6.54 12.26 -5.27
CA VAL A 196 6.81 11.05 -4.46
C VAL A 196 7.76 10.11 -5.20
N ARG A 197 7.68 10.03 -6.55
CA ARG A 197 8.67 9.31 -7.36
C ARG A 197 10.08 9.91 -7.21
N PHE A 198 10.21 11.24 -7.17
CA PHE A 198 11.49 11.94 -6.97
C PHE A 198 12.08 11.70 -5.57
N VAL A 199 11.26 11.78 -4.51
CA VAL A 199 11.72 11.47 -3.14
C VAL A 199 12.17 10.01 -3.02
N LEU A 200 11.53 9.09 -3.75
CA LEU A 200 11.89 7.67 -3.71
C LEU A 200 13.00 7.25 -4.68
N GLN A 201 13.18 7.96 -5.80
CA GLN A 201 14.31 7.77 -6.72
C GLN A 201 15.59 8.40 -6.19
N GLY A 202 15.50 9.47 -5.38
CA GLY A 202 16.66 10.11 -4.74
C GLY A 202 17.22 9.40 -3.51
N MET A 203 16.58 8.33 -3.03
CA MET A 203 17.09 7.46 -1.94
C MET A 203 17.75 6.17 -2.48
N ALA A 204 18.10 6.12 -3.77
CA ALA A 204 18.75 5.00 -4.43
C ALA A 204 20.27 5.10 -4.39
#